data_AF-A0A2N1M377-F1
#
_entry.id   AF-A0A2N1M377-F1
#
_cell.length_a   1.000
_cell.length_b   1.000
_cell.length_c   1.000
_cell.angle_alpha   90.00
_cell.angle_beta   90.00
_cell.angle_gamma   90.00
#
_symmetry.space_group_name_H-M   'P 1'
#
loop_
_entity.id
_entity.type
_entity.pdbx_description
1 polymer ?
#
loop_
_entity_poly.entity_id
_entity_poly.type
_entity_poly.pdbx_seq_one_letter_code
_entity_poly.pdbx_strand_id
1 'polypeptide(L)'
;MTITMSRDSDPMTRKDGQRLSKINLSNDEWIAIKQLIDVLEPFASATKLLEGSKYATISFMNDVITAIKNGVQSTQNVKPNINFTYPTTVFDDDIGIEDPDDNDEVDDHPKWRKILINTPQDCKDLTEK
;
A
#
# COMPACT_ATOMS: atom_id res chain seq x y z
N MET A 1 -1.51 -8.21 -14.23
CA MET A 1 -2.77 -7.45 -14.42
C MET A 1 -2.41 -6.22 -15.24
N THR A 2 -3.06 -5.96 -16.38
CA THR A 2 -2.66 -4.88 -17.30
C THR A 2 -3.53 -3.65 -17.06
N ILE A 3 -2.94 -2.53 -16.68
CA ILE A 3 -3.67 -1.28 -16.41
C ILE A 3 -4.00 -0.62 -17.76
N THR A 4 -5.28 -0.56 -18.10
CA THR A 4 -5.76 0.01 -19.37
C THR A 4 -5.61 1.53 -19.41
N MET A 5 -5.64 2.20 -18.24
CA MET A 5 -5.51 3.65 -18.09
C MET A 5 -4.14 4.18 -18.54
N SER A 6 -3.08 3.36 -18.50
CA SER A 6 -1.74 3.76 -18.97
C SER A 6 -1.65 3.97 -20.50
N ARG A 7 -2.71 3.60 -21.24
CA ARG A 7 -2.82 3.75 -22.71
C ARG A 7 -3.94 4.73 -23.09
N ASP A 8 -4.49 5.44 -22.12
CA ASP A 8 -5.54 6.43 -22.36
C ASP A 8 -5.01 7.62 -23.18
N SER A 9 -5.90 8.21 -23.96
CA SER A 9 -5.66 9.44 -24.70
C SER A 9 -5.54 10.67 -23.79
N ASP A 10 -6.22 10.65 -22.63
CA ASP A 10 -6.16 11.72 -21.64
C ASP A 10 -4.81 11.70 -20.88
N PRO A 11 -4.03 12.80 -20.90
CA PRO A 11 -2.72 12.86 -20.26
C PRO A 11 -2.75 12.60 -18.74
N MET A 12 -3.81 13.06 -18.06
CA MET A 12 -3.96 12.92 -16.62
C MET A 12 -4.25 11.46 -16.24
N THR A 13 -5.20 10.83 -16.94
CA THR A 13 -5.55 9.41 -16.81
C THR A 13 -4.35 8.51 -17.10
N ARG A 14 -3.52 8.88 -18.09
CA ARG A 14 -2.29 8.17 -18.39
C ARG A 14 -1.23 8.29 -17.28
N LYS A 15 -1.01 9.50 -16.74
CA LYS A 15 -0.07 9.74 -15.63
C LYS A 15 -0.51 8.98 -14.39
N ASP A 16 -1.81 8.99 -14.08
CA ASP A 16 -2.39 8.21 -12.99
C ASP A 16 -2.21 6.70 -13.21
N GLY A 17 -2.49 6.18 -14.41
CA GLY A 17 -2.26 4.78 -14.75
C GLY A 17 -0.81 4.33 -14.60
N GLN A 18 0.16 5.22 -14.87
CA GLN A 18 1.58 4.94 -14.64
C GLN A 18 1.94 4.94 -13.14
N ARG A 19 1.36 5.84 -12.34
CA ARG A 19 1.52 5.80 -10.87
C ARG A 19 0.92 4.51 -10.32
N LEU A 20 -0.28 4.16 -10.75
CA LEU A 20 -0.95 2.91 -10.37
C LEU A 20 -0.10 1.67 -10.72
N SER A 21 0.63 1.68 -11.85
CA SER A 21 1.54 0.57 -12.18
C SER A 21 2.73 0.43 -11.24
N LYS A 22 3.19 1.53 -10.63
CA LYS A 22 4.28 1.53 -9.66
C LYS A 22 3.83 1.12 -8.26
N ILE A 23 2.58 1.45 -7.89
CA ILE A 23 2.04 1.12 -6.56
C ILE A 23 1.47 -0.29 -6.47
N ASN A 24 1.05 -0.86 -7.61
CA ASN A 24 0.43 -2.18 -7.63
C ASN A 24 1.45 -3.26 -7.31
N LEU A 25 1.00 -4.25 -6.53
CA LEU A 25 1.78 -5.44 -6.24
C LEU A 25 2.10 -6.20 -7.53
N SER A 26 3.37 -6.57 -7.66
CA SER A 26 3.87 -7.49 -8.67
C SER A 26 3.26 -8.89 -8.50
N ASN A 27 3.34 -9.70 -9.56
CA ASN A 27 2.88 -11.08 -9.49
C ASN A 27 3.62 -11.88 -8.41
N ASP A 28 4.92 -11.64 -8.21
CA ASP A 28 5.73 -12.34 -7.23
C ASP A 28 5.33 -11.95 -5.80
N GLU A 29 5.01 -10.67 -5.55
CA GLU A 29 4.47 -10.20 -4.27
C GLU A 29 3.09 -10.79 -3.99
N TRP A 30 2.21 -10.89 -5.01
CA TRP A 30 0.92 -11.58 -4.87
C TRP A 30 1.09 -13.06 -4.56
N ILE A 31 2.04 -13.75 -5.19
CA ILE A 31 2.37 -15.15 -4.88
C ILE A 31 2.85 -15.26 -3.43
N ALA A 32 3.70 -14.34 -2.99
CA ALA A 32 4.20 -14.32 -1.62
C ALA A 32 3.10 -14.10 -0.58
N ILE A 33 2.14 -13.22 -0.85
CA ILE A 33 0.97 -13.03 0.03
C ILE A 33 0.17 -14.33 0.17
N LYS A 34 -0.04 -15.06 -0.93
CA LYS A 34 -0.74 -16.36 -0.87
C LYS A 34 0.01 -17.37 0.00
N GLN A 35 1.33 -17.47 -0.18
CA GLN A 35 2.15 -18.35 0.64
C GLN A 35 2.17 -17.94 2.11
N LEU A 36 2.15 -16.62 2.39
CA LEU A 36 2.05 -16.12 3.74
C LEU A 36 0.72 -16.53 4.39
N ILE A 37 -0.39 -16.50 3.64
CA ILE A 37 -1.70 -16.99 4.13
C ILE A 37 -1.59 -18.48 4.48
N ASP A 38 -0.99 -19.31 3.61
CA ASP A 38 -0.82 -20.74 3.86
C ASP A 38 0.02 -21.01 5.13
N VAL A 39 1.07 -20.21 5.37
CA VAL A 39 1.89 -20.31 6.59
C VAL A 39 1.14 -19.86 7.84
N LEU A 40 0.22 -18.89 7.73
CA LEU A 40 -0.54 -18.35 8.85
C LEU A 40 -1.78 -19.19 9.20
N GLU A 41 -2.31 -19.97 8.27
CA GLU A 41 -3.51 -20.81 8.46
C GLU A 41 -3.44 -21.74 9.70
N PRO A 42 -2.32 -22.44 9.98
CA PRO A 42 -2.21 -23.27 11.18
C PRO A 42 -2.34 -22.46 12.49
N PHE A 43 -1.85 -21.22 12.50
CA PHE A 43 -1.94 -20.32 13.66
C PHE A 43 -3.37 -19.79 13.85
N ALA A 44 -4.06 -19.45 12.76
CA ALA A 44 -5.46 -19.05 12.80
C ALA A 44 -6.34 -20.20 13.33
N SER A 45 -6.10 -21.41 12.86
CA SER A 45 -6.79 -22.62 13.32
C SER A 45 -6.55 -22.91 14.79
N ALA A 46 -5.30 -22.80 15.25
CA ALA A 46 -4.92 -22.94 16.64
C ALA A 46 -5.59 -21.89 17.54
N THR A 47 -5.61 -20.63 17.10
CA THR A 47 -6.21 -19.52 17.86
C THR A 47 -7.71 -19.72 18.01
N LYS A 48 -8.41 -20.11 16.93
CA LYS A 48 -9.84 -20.43 16.97
C LYS A 48 -10.14 -21.59 17.92
N LEU A 49 -9.29 -22.62 17.92
CA LEU A 49 -9.43 -23.75 18.82
C LEU A 49 -9.24 -23.34 20.29
N LEU A 50 -8.25 -22.47 20.58
CA LEU A 50 -7.98 -21.97 21.93
C LEU A 50 -9.05 -20.99 22.43
N GLU A 51 -9.61 -20.16 21.55
CA GLU A 51 -10.70 -19.24 21.85
C GLU A 51 -11.93 -19.96 22.41
N GLY A 52 -12.22 -21.18 21.91
CA GLY A 52 -13.31 -22.02 22.42
C GLY A 52 -13.07 -22.60 23.81
N SER A 53 -11.85 -22.48 24.35
CA SER A 53 -11.48 -23.05 25.65
C SER A 53 -11.44 -21.98 26.75
N LYS A 54 -12.35 -22.08 27.73
CA LYS A 54 -12.34 -21.19 28.91
C LYS A 54 -11.06 -21.34 29.74
N TYR A 55 -10.46 -22.54 29.74
CA TYR A 55 -9.20 -22.86 30.40
C TYR A 55 -8.41 -23.83 29.51
N ALA A 56 -7.45 -23.33 28.74
CA ALA A 56 -6.53 -24.18 28.00
C ALA A 56 -5.61 -24.93 28.98
N THR A 57 -5.62 -26.27 28.95
CA THR A 57 -4.71 -27.08 29.78
C THR A 57 -3.35 -27.20 29.10
N ILE A 58 -2.29 -27.45 29.89
CA ILE A 58 -0.94 -27.69 29.37
C ILE A 58 -0.93 -28.88 28.39
N SER A 59 -1.70 -29.93 28.66
CA SER A 59 -1.84 -31.07 27.75
C SER A 59 -2.42 -30.66 26.40
N PHE A 60 -3.45 -29.81 26.40
CA PHE A 60 -4.09 -29.30 25.19
C PHE A 60 -3.16 -28.40 24.37
N MET A 61 -2.31 -27.61 25.03
CA MET A 61 -1.30 -26.79 24.36
C MET A 61 -0.28 -27.63 23.56
N ASN A 62 0.08 -28.82 24.02
CA ASN A 62 1.01 -29.70 23.30
C ASN A 62 0.41 -30.17 21.96
N ASP A 63 -0.89 -30.45 21.92
CA ASP A 63 -1.60 -30.84 20.69
C ASP A 63 -1.63 -29.67 19.69
N VAL A 64 -1.90 -28.47 20.19
CA VAL A 64 -1.89 -27.23 19.39
C VAL A 64 -0.51 -26.94 18.80
N ILE A 65 0.54 -27.04 19.61
CA ILE A 65 1.93 -26.83 19.16
C ILE A 65 2.29 -27.84 18.06
N THR A 66 1.88 -29.09 18.23
CA THR A 66 2.13 -30.16 17.25
C THR A 66 1.40 -29.88 15.92
N ALA A 67 0.15 -29.43 15.99
CA ALA A 67 -0.63 -29.05 14.81
C ALA A 67 0.00 -27.89 14.04
N ILE A 68 0.43 -26.83 14.74
CA ILE A 68 1.13 -25.69 14.13
C ILE A 68 2.42 -26.16 13.45
N LYS A 69 3.23 -26.95 14.15
CA LYS A 69 4.52 -27.45 13.62
C LYS A 69 4.33 -28.22 12.31
N ASN A 70 3.35 -29.12 12.27
CA ASN A 70 3.07 -29.92 11.07
C ASN A 70 2.54 -29.06 9.91
N GLY A 71 1.66 -28.10 10.20
CA GLY A 71 1.13 -27.19 9.18
C GLY A 71 2.22 -26.32 8.55
N VAL A 72 3.11 -25.75 9.36
CA VAL A 72 4.21 -24.88 8.87
C VAL A 72 5.28 -25.67 8.11
N GLN A 73 5.55 -26.93 8.47
CA GLN A 73 6.51 -27.75 7.75
C GLN A 73 6.03 -28.16 6.34
N SER A 74 4.72 -28.24 6.13
CA SER A 74 4.13 -28.68 4.86
C SER A 74 4.10 -27.60 3.77
N THR A 75 4.32 -26.32 4.10
CA THR A 75 4.19 -25.18 3.18
C THR A 75 5.51 -24.80 2.47
N GLN A 76 6.60 -25.51 2.72
CA GLN A 76 7.90 -25.22 2.11
C GLN A 76 8.01 -25.74 0.67
N ASN A 77 7.57 -24.99 -0.34
CA ASN A 77 7.89 -25.38 -1.73
C ASN A 77 8.23 -24.30 -2.76
N VAL A 78 8.10 -22.99 -2.49
CA VAL A 78 8.62 -21.98 -3.45
C VAL A 78 9.09 -20.75 -2.68
N LYS A 79 10.32 -20.28 -2.95
CA LYS A 79 10.83 -19.02 -2.40
C LYS A 79 10.58 -17.90 -3.43
N PRO A 80 9.65 -16.97 -3.18
CA PRO A 80 9.43 -15.84 -4.07
C PRO A 80 10.66 -14.92 -4.00
N ASN A 81 11.06 -14.35 -5.14
CA ASN A 81 12.20 -13.44 -5.24
C ASN A 81 11.77 -12.02 -4.84
N ILE A 82 11.60 -11.77 -3.55
CA ILE A 82 11.21 -10.46 -3.02
C ILE A 82 12.44 -9.75 -2.47
N ASN A 83 12.63 -8.50 -2.89
CA ASN A 83 13.67 -7.64 -2.34
C ASN A 83 13.15 -6.91 -1.09
N PHE A 84 13.71 -7.25 0.08
CA PHE A 84 13.40 -6.58 1.36
C PHE A 84 14.47 -5.57 1.80
N THR A 85 15.47 -5.29 0.95
CA THR A 85 16.63 -4.45 1.30
C THR A 85 16.23 -3.00 1.57
N TYR A 86 15.14 -2.53 0.95
CA TYR A 86 14.60 -1.19 1.15
C TYR A 86 13.10 -1.28 1.42
N PRO A 87 12.62 -0.90 2.61
CA PRO A 87 11.19 -0.73 2.84
C PRO A 87 10.73 0.51 2.07
N THR A 88 10.40 0.35 0.79
CA THR A 88 9.81 1.42 -0.02
C THR A 88 8.37 1.64 0.39
N THR A 89 8.14 2.75 1.08
CA THR A 89 6.83 3.37 1.29
C THR A 89 6.45 4.07 -0.01
N VAL A 90 5.52 3.46 -0.74
CA VAL A 90 4.97 3.98 -2.01
C VAL A 90 4.34 5.38 -1.87
N PHE A 91 4.11 5.84 -0.64
CA PHE A 91 3.55 7.15 -0.31
C PHE A 91 4.58 8.18 0.14
N ASP A 92 5.86 7.82 0.26
CA ASP A 92 6.90 8.80 0.61
C ASP A 92 7.34 9.62 -0.61
N ASP A 93 7.08 9.12 -1.82
CA ASP A 93 7.16 9.88 -3.07
C ASP A 93 5.89 10.72 -3.28
N ASP A 94 5.54 11.56 -2.29
CA ASP A 94 4.61 12.68 -2.52
C ASP A 94 5.37 13.76 -3.32
N ILE A 95 5.67 13.44 -4.58
CA ILE A 95 5.99 14.44 -5.59
C ILE A 95 4.70 15.23 -5.76
N GLY A 96 4.62 16.36 -5.04
CA GLY A 96 3.60 17.36 -5.24
C GLY A 96 3.41 17.56 -6.73
N ILE A 97 2.16 17.62 -7.18
CA ILE A 97 1.77 17.65 -8.59
C ILE A 97 2.67 18.65 -9.33
N GLU A 98 3.70 18.17 -10.02
CA GLU A 98 4.43 18.99 -10.97
C GLU A 98 3.42 19.29 -12.06
N ASP A 99 2.98 20.55 -12.06
CA ASP A 99 2.24 21.16 -13.15
C ASP A 99 3.01 20.85 -14.44
N PRO A 100 2.35 20.31 -15.49
CA PRO A 100 2.99 20.19 -16.78
C PRO A 100 3.47 21.58 -17.20
N ASP A 101 4.70 21.62 -17.71
CA ASP A 101 5.41 22.80 -18.21
C ASP A 101 4.44 23.79 -18.87
N ASP A 102 4.44 25.01 -18.32
CA ASP A 102 3.50 26.12 -18.55
C ASP A 102 3.68 26.72 -19.97
N ASN A 103 3.52 25.91 -21.02
CA ASN A 103 3.77 26.33 -22.41
C ASN A 103 2.71 25.93 -23.44
N ASP A 104 1.57 25.37 -23.01
CA ASP A 104 0.40 25.30 -23.90
C ASP A 104 -0.63 26.36 -23.46
N GLU A 105 -0.90 27.28 -24.38
CA GLU A 105 -1.83 28.38 -24.21
C GLU A 105 -3.26 27.93 -23.89
N VAL A 106 -3.89 28.77 -23.07
CA VAL A 106 -5.33 28.93 -22.78
C VAL A 106 -6.07 27.74 -22.16
N ASP A 107 -6.14 27.78 -20.83
CA ASP A 107 -7.32 27.28 -20.12
C ASP A 107 -7.91 28.36 -19.22
N ASP A 108 -9.21 28.62 -19.37
CA ASP A 108 -9.99 29.66 -18.66
C ASP A 108 -10.40 29.21 -17.25
N HIS A 109 -9.50 28.43 -16.65
CA HIS A 109 -9.41 28.02 -15.26
C HIS A 109 -9.44 29.20 -14.29
N PRO A 110 -10.27 29.33 -13.21
CA PRO A 110 -9.90 30.26 -12.17
C PRO A 110 -8.57 29.77 -11.56
N LYS A 111 -7.46 30.41 -11.94
CA LYS A 111 -6.10 30.07 -11.50
C LYS A 111 -6.11 29.86 -9.98
N TRP A 112 -5.88 28.62 -9.55
CA TRP A 112 -5.67 28.30 -8.15
C TRP A 112 -4.39 29.01 -7.73
N ARG A 113 -4.52 30.10 -6.98
CA ARG A 113 -3.36 30.82 -6.46
C ARG A 113 -2.69 29.90 -5.45
N LYS A 114 -1.42 29.54 -5.69
CA LYS A 114 -0.57 28.85 -4.71
C LYS A 114 -0.42 29.76 -3.50
N ILE A 115 -1.19 29.51 -2.45
CA ILE A 115 -1.07 30.22 -1.17
C ILE A 115 0.13 29.62 -0.44
N LEU A 116 1.21 30.37 -0.34
CA LEU A 116 2.38 29.99 0.47
C LEU A 116 2.03 30.21 1.95
N ILE A 117 1.61 29.14 2.63
CA ILE A 117 1.25 29.14 4.06
C ILE A 117 2.39 29.56 5.01
N ASN A 118 3.64 29.56 4.54
CA ASN A 118 4.81 29.94 5.32
C ASN A 118 5.15 31.44 5.21
N THR A 119 4.39 32.20 4.42
CA THR A 119 4.56 33.65 4.31
C THR A 119 3.37 34.33 5.00
N PRO A 120 3.57 34.99 6.15
CA PRO A 120 2.48 35.70 6.82
C PRO A 120 1.91 36.77 5.88
N GLN A 121 0.59 36.80 5.74
CA GLN A 121 -0.11 37.75 4.89
C GLN A 121 0.05 39.17 5.46
N ASP A 122 0.42 40.14 4.61
CA ASP A 122 0.52 41.54 5.04
C ASP A 122 -0.90 42.12 5.19
N CYS A 123 -1.22 42.57 6.40
CA CYS A 123 -2.57 43.02 6.79
C CYS A 123 -2.62 44.53 7.12
N LYS A 124 -1.59 45.30 6.76
CA LYS A 124 -1.45 46.71 7.16
C LYS A 124 -2.60 47.62 6.72
N ASP A 125 -3.28 47.31 5.62
CA ASP A 125 -4.31 48.17 5.03
C ASP A 125 -5.75 47.72 5.37
N LEU A 126 -5.94 46.69 6.20
CA LEU A 126 -7.28 46.20 6.57
C LEU A 126 -7.97 47.05 7.65
N THR A 127 -7.29 48.07 8.18
CA THR A 127 -7.78 48.93 9.26
C THR A 127 -8.22 50.33 8.81
N GLU A 128 -8.07 50.70 7.55
CA GLU A 128 -8.60 51.97 7.04
C GLU A 128 -9.95 51.77 6.34
N LYS A 129 -10.99 52.38 6.92
CA LYS A 129 -12.36 52.38 6.44
C LYS A 129 -12.84 53.82 6.28
#